data_AF-A0A2A4KVK2-F1
#
_entry.id   AF-A0A2A4KVK2-F1
#
_cell.length_a   1.000
_cell.length_b   1.000
_cell.length_c   1.000
_cell.angle_alpha   90.00
_cell.angle_beta   90.00
_cell.angle_gamma   90.00
#
_symmetry.space_group_name_H-M   'P 1'
#
loop_
_entity.id
_entity.type
_entity.pdbx_description
1 polymer ?
#
loop_
_entity_poly.entity_id
_entity_poly.type
_entity_poly.pdbx_seq_one_letter_code
_entity_poly.pdbx_strand_id
1 'polypeptide(L)'
;MSRTHRHRFWISGVAVAATMAGGLVTSPAMALQGAPADAASFGHSARIVIGESDRSCTGTLVDPRWVLSAASCFADATGVVQPGKPKATTTVTVGRTDLSQTTGGAVRTAIELVPHPDRDLVMVKLNVGVATVKPVALAATPTAADETVKAAGFGRTKTTWVPDRLHTGSFTANGDASADIALTAVGDAVICHGDSGGPVLRETGGKQELVAVASRSWMGGCFGMPDTETRTGAVATRVDDVRSWITGTAFAAPGDMTGDNKPDLVAVDDTGKLRLYAGRGTGAIDNHTLIGTGGWTGASVTHRGDWTGDAMEDVVARVGSELRVYPNRGNGTLGSPIRIGTGLPTDAQVVGAGDVNRDGHPDLVVQHSNKLYLYKGKSAPTPSVAAPVLIGTGGWDVMSVTAPGDADRDGLVDLLARDTRDGVLWLYRGRTDGTFSGRTQYGKSYTVTNRPLIAGASDANGDGVADMWATAGDRTLKFYKGATSANGPVDGPSTQVGSSGWHGIKSIS
;
A
#
# COMPACT_ATOMS: atom_id res chain seq x y z
N MET A 1 -32.94 25.18 -102.10
CA MET A 1 -33.39 26.59 -102.01
C MET A 1 -33.77 26.87 -100.56
N SER A 2 -33.38 28.03 -100.04
CA SER A 2 -33.73 28.62 -98.73
C SER A 2 -33.05 27.97 -97.50
N ARG A 3 -32.00 28.59 -96.93
CA ARG A 3 -32.01 29.51 -95.75
C ARG A 3 -32.41 28.77 -94.45
N THR A 4 -31.78 28.89 -93.28
CA THR A 4 -30.77 29.80 -92.71
C THR A 4 -30.50 29.34 -91.26
N HIS A 5 -29.37 29.81 -90.73
CA HIS A 5 -29.09 30.11 -89.31
C HIS A 5 -28.75 29.01 -88.29
N ARG A 6 -27.58 29.26 -87.68
CA ARG A 6 -26.94 28.67 -86.50
C ARG A 6 -27.86 28.76 -85.27
N HIS A 7 -27.69 27.86 -84.30
CA HIS A 7 -27.26 28.19 -82.94
C HIS A 7 -26.95 26.90 -82.14
N ARG A 8 -25.82 26.93 -81.44
CA ARG A 8 -25.36 25.92 -80.50
C ARG A 8 -26.31 25.89 -79.29
N PHE A 9 -26.80 24.72 -78.92
CA PHE A 9 -27.36 24.46 -77.60
C PHE A 9 -26.63 23.26 -76.98
N TRP A 10 -26.03 23.51 -75.82
CA TRP A 10 -25.50 22.50 -74.92
C TRP A 10 -26.65 21.63 -74.41
N ILE A 11 -26.52 20.30 -74.51
CA ILE A 11 -27.40 19.36 -73.81
C ILE A 11 -26.62 18.82 -72.63
N SER A 12 -26.98 19.30 -71.45
CA SER A 12 -26.58 18.75 -70.15
C SER A 12 -27.22 17.37 -69.98
N GLY A 13 -26.39 16.38 -69.63
CA GLY A 13 -26.85 15.03 -69.32
C GLY A 13 -27.70 14.99 -68.05
N VAL A 14 -28.82 14.28 -68.14
CA VAL A 14 -29.70 13.94 -67.02
C VAL A 14 -29.06 12.81 -66.22
N ALA A 15 -28.68 13.08 -64.98
CA ALA A 15 -28.32 12.06 -64.00
C ALA A 15 -29.60 11.59 -63.29
N VAL A 16 -29.95 10.31 -63.44
CA VAL A 16 -31.01 9.64 -62.69
C VAL A 16 -30.47 9.36 -61.29
N ALA A 17 -30.98 10.08 -60.30
CA ALA A 17 -30.73 9.79 -58.88
C ALA A 17 -31.65 8.66 -58.43
N ALA A 18 -31.07 7.50 -58.12
CA ALA A 18 -31.77 6.42 -57.43
C ALA A 18 -31.87 6.78 -55.94
N THR A 19 -33.09 7.07 -55.48
CA THR A 19 -33.42 7.24 -54.06
C THR A 19 -33.44 5.86 -53.37
N MET A 20 -32.36 5.52 -52.67
CA MET A 20 -32.42 4.46 -51.66
C MET A 20 -33.08 5.02 -50.41
N ALA A 21 -34.34 4.64 -50.19
CA ALA A 21 -35.01 4.80 -48.90
C ALA A 21 -34.36 3.85 -47.89
N GLY A 22 -33.29 4.32 -47.24
CA GLY A 22 -32.74 3.66 -46.06
C GLY A 22 -33.70 3.87 -44.90
N GLY A 23 -34.40 2.82 -44.50
CA GLY A 23 -35.18 2.82 -43.26
C GLY A 23 -34.24 3.09 -42.08
N LEU A 24 -34.56 4.14 -41.31
CA LEU A 24 -33.96 4.39 -40.00
C LEU A 24 -34.41 3.25 -39.08
N VAL A 25 -33.58 2.22 -38.96
CA VAL A 25 -33.67 1.28 -37.84
C VAL A 25 -33.12 2.04 -36.65
N THR A 26 -34.00 2.60 -35.82
CA THR A 26 -33.60 3.15 -34.53
C THR A 26 -33.07 2.00 -33.68
N SER A 27 -31.74 1.88 -33.58
CA SER A 27 -31.13 1.06 -32.54
C SER A 27 -31.66 1.52 -31.19
N PRO A 28 -32.10 0.62 -30.29
CA PRO A 28 -32.53 1.03 -28.96
C PRO A 28 -31.38 1.75 -28.26
N ALA A 29 -31.66 2.95 -27.77
CA ALA A 29 -30.70 3.83 -27.12
C ALA A 29 -30.10 3.14 -25.88
N MET A 30 -28.81 2.81 -25.95
CA MET A 30 -28.11 2.16 -24.86
C MET A 30 -27.78 3.16 -23.75
N ALA A 31 -27.89 2.65 -22.53
CA ALA A 31 -27.58 3.29 -21.25
C ALA A 31 -26.07 3.49 -21.09
N LEU A 32 -25.63 4.66 -20.59
CA LEU A 32 -24.28 4.92 -20.03
C LEU A 32 -23.20 4.05 -20.69
N GLN A 33 -23.00 4.22 -22.01
CA GLN A 33 -22.10 3.37 -22.78
C GLN A 33 -20.64 3.86 -22.69
N GLY A 34 -19.93 3.40 -21.67
CA GLY A 34 -18.53 3.06 -21.86
C GLY A 34 -18.40 1.61 -22.33
N ALA A 35 -17.33 1.29 -23.07
CA ALA A 35 -16.92 -0.11 -23.20
C ALA A 35 -16.77 -0.73 -21.79
N PRO A 36 -17.13 -2.03 -21.59
CA PRO A 36 -16.84 -2.70 -20.33
C PRO A 36 -15.38 -2.47 -19.97
N ALA A 37 -15.14 -1.98 -18.76
CA ALA A 37 -13.81 -1.62 -18.34
C ALA A 37 -12.92 -2.87 -18.40
N ASP A 38 -11.86 -2.82 -19.20
CA ASP A 38 -10.91 -3.91 -19.20
C ASP A 38 -10.18 -3.95 -17.84
N ALA A 39 -9.98 -5.16 -17.33
CA ALA A 39 -9.35 -5.37 -16.03
C ALA A 39 -7.88 -4.89 -16.01
N ALA A 40 -7.24 -4.81 -17.18
CA ALA A 40 -5.86 -4.34 -17.31
C ALA A 40 -5.72 -2.84 -17.00
N SER A 41 -6.73 -2.05 -17.35
CA SER A 41 -6.73 -0.60 -17.17
C SER A 41 -7.40 -0.19 -15.87
N PHE A 42 -8.49 -0.85 -15.46
CA PHE A 42 -9.30 -0.42 -14.30
C PHE A 42 -9.23 -1.37 -13.09
N GLY A 43 -8.22 -2.24 -13.03
CA GLY A 43 -8.06 -3.16 -11.89
C GLY A 43 -7.93 -2.45 -10.53
N HIS A 44 -7.47 -1.21 -10.49
CA HIS A 44 -7.42 -0.42 -9.25
C HIS A 44 -8.81 0.04 -8.75
N SER A 45 -9.88 -0.09 -9.53
CA SER A 45 -11.23 0.22 -9.07
C SER A 45 -11.73 -0.81 -8.05
N ALA A 46 -12.53 -0.34 -7.10
CA ALA A 46 -13.10 -1.14 -6.03
C ALA A 46 -14.62 -0.96 -5.95
N ARG A 47 -15.34 -2.05 -5.68
CA ARG A 47 -16.74 -2.02 -5.26
C ARG A 47 -16.80 -2.03 -3.75
N ILE A 48 -17.45 -1.03 -3.15
CA ILE A 48 -17.65 -0.93 -1.70
C ILE A 48 -19.13 -1.20 -1.41
N VAL A 49 -19.41 -2.11 -0.48
CA VAL A 49 -20.76 -2.45 -0.01
C VAL A 49 -20.81 -2.26 1.50
N ILE A 50 -21.76 -1.46 1.99
CA ILE A 50 -21.84 -1.04 3.39
C ILE A 50 -23.07 -1.66 4.05
N GLY A 51 -22.82 -2.48 5.08
CA GLY A 51 -23.84 -3.25 5.78
C GLY A 51 -24.45 -4.35 4.92
N GLU A 52 -25.62 -4.84 5.34
CA GLU A 52 -26.40 -5.87 4.65
C GLU A 52 -27.39 -5.26 3.63
N SER A 53 -27.18 -4.00 3.25
CA SER A 53 -28.10 -3.23 2.39
C SER A 53 -27.56 -3.03 0.97
N ASP A 54 -28.41 -2.57 0.05
CA ASP A 54 -28.05 -2.15 -1.31
C ASP A 54 -27.13 -0.90 -1.36
N ARG A 55 -26.79 -0.29 -0.20
CA ARG A 55 -25.88 0.87 -0.17
C ARG A 55 -24.50 0.43 -0.62
N SER A 56 -24.13 0.94 -1.78
CA SER A 56 -22.88 0.62 -2.44
C SER A 56 -22.32 1.85 -3.11
N CYS A 57 -21.00 1.85 -3.23
CA CYS A 57 -20.22 2.91 -3.84
C CYS A 57 -19.07 2.30 -4.64
N THR A 58 -18.35 3.17 -5.32
CA THR A 58 -17.08 2.82 -5.95
C THR A 58 -15.94 3.35 -5.07
N GLY A 59 -14.76 2.76 -5.20
CA GLY A 59 -13.52 3.23 -4.60
C GLY A 59 -12.37 3.04 -5.56
N THR A 60 -11.21 3.54 -5.17
CA THR A 60 -9.97 3.47 -5.94
C THR A 60 -8.82 3.02 -5.05
N LEU A 61 -8.15 1.92 -5.37
CA LEU A 61 -6.94 1.46 -4.68
C LEU A 61 -5.79 2.43 -4.95
N VAL A 62 -5.35 3.15 -3.91
CA VAL A 62 -4.27 4.15 -3.95
C VAL A 62 -3.00 3.68 -3.24
N ASP A 63 -3.12 2.61 -2.47
CA ASP A 63 -2.04 1.85 -1.81
C ASP A 63 -2.51 0.39 -1.67
N PRO A 64 -1.64 -0.63 -1.60
CA PRO A 64 -2.08 -2.03 -1.53
C PRO A 64 -3.09 -2.32 -0.42
N ARG A 65 -3.14 -1.53 0.67
CA ARG A 65 -4.10 -1.69 1.77
C ARG A 65 -5.10 -0.54 1.89
N TRP A 66 -5.08 0.46 1.01
CA TRP A 66 -6.00 1.61 1.11
C TRP A 66 -6.76 1.92 -0.17
N VAL A 67 -8.06 2.06 0.00
CA VAL A 67 -8.98 2.49 -1.05
C VAL A 67 -9.46 3.90 -0.73
N LEU A 68 -9.26 4.84 -1.66
CA LEU A 68 -9.84 6.17 -1.61
C LEU A 68 -11.27 6.12 -2.15
N SER A 69 -12.22 6.76 -1.46
CA SER A 69 -13.61 6.87 -1.88
C SER A 69 -14.20 8.21 -1.42
N ALA A 70 -15.46 8.47 -1.75
CA ALA A 70 -16.18 9.66 -1.29
C ALA A 70 -16.63 9.47 0.16
N ALA A 71 -16.43 10.47 1.02
CA ALA A 71 -16.84 10.41 2.42
C ALA A 71 -18.37 10.25 2.56
N SER A 72 -19.13 10.91 1.68
CA SER A 72 -20.58 10.80 1.54
C SER A 72 -21.07 9.36 1.38
N CYS A 73 -20.22 8.44 0.89
CA CYS A 73 -20.51 7.02 0.85
C CYS A 73 -20.73 6.41 2.24
N PHE A 74 -20.04 6.91 3.27
CA PHE A 74 -20.05 6.40 4.64
C PHE A 74 -20.80 7.30 5.62
N ALA A 75 -21.30 8.43 5.14
CA ALA A 75 -22.03 9.39 5.96
C ALA A 75 -23.27 8.74 6.61
N ASP A 76 -23.47 9.03 7.89
CA ASP A 76 -24.71 8.67 8.57
C ASP A 76 -25.84 9.66 8.25
N ALA A 77 -26.98 9.54 8.93
CA ALA A 77 -28.15 10.40 8.69
C ALA A 77 -27.87 11.90 8.91
N THR A 78 -26.77 12.26 9.58
CA THR A 78 -26.35 13.64 9.81
C THR A 78 -25.39 14.16 8.73
N GLY A 79 -24.99 13.33 7.77
CA GLY A 79 -24.02 13.69 6.74
C GLY A 79 -22.56 13.57 7.18
N VAL A 80 -22.29 13.12 8.42
CA VAL A 80 -20.93 13.06 8.98
C VAL A 80 -20.36 11.64 8.90
N VAL A 81 -19.06 11.54 8.57
CA VAL A 81 -18.27 10.30 8.66
C VAL A 81 -17.42 10.36 9.91
N GLN A 82 -17.54 9.35 10.78
CA GLN A 82 -16.69 9.24 11.96
C GLN A 82 -15.38 8.54 11.60
N PRO A 83 -14.22 9.08 12.00
CA PRO A 83 -12.95 8.37 11.86
C PRO A 83 -12.93 7.09 12.72
N GLY A 84 -12.15 6.11 12.29
CA GLY A 84 -11.99 4.82 12.96
C GLY A 84 -12.81 3.70 12.32
N LYS A 85 -13.12 2.66 13.09
CA LYS A 85 -13.78 1.46 12.55
C LYS A 85 -15.15 1.78 11.92
N PRO A 86 -15.46 1.28 10.71
CA PRO A 86 -16.79 1.43 10.11
C PRO A 86 -17.90 0.95 11.05
N LYS A 87 -18.99 1.73 11.17
CA LYS A 87 -20.17 1.38 11.99
C LYS A 87 -20.86 0.10 11.51
N ALA A 88 -20.93 -0.07 10.19
CA ALA A 88 -21.49 -1.25 9.54
C ALA A 88 -20.38 -2.09 8.90
N THR A 89 -20.52 -3.42 8.93
CA THR A 89 -19.63 -4.32 8.20
C THR A 89 -19.55 -3.88 6.74
N THR A 90 -18.35 -3.58 6.27
CA THR A 90 -18.14 -3.05 4.93
C THR A 90 -17.25 -4.00 4.15
N THR A 91 -17.77 -4.48 3.02
CA THR A 91 -17.04 -5.36 2.09
C THR A 91 -16.49 -4.53 0.93
N VAL A 92 -15.22 -4.75 0.59
CA VAL A 92 -14.53 -4.06 -0.49
C VAL A 92 -13.98 -5.11 -1.46
N THR A 93 -14.45 -5.07 -2.71
CA THR A 93 -13.95 -5.93 -3.78
C THR A 93 -13.05 -5.10 -4.69
N VAL A 94 -11.75 -5.40 -4.70
CA VAL A 94 -10.72 -4.68 -5.46
C VAL A 94 -10.20 -5.57 -6.59
N GLY A 95 -9.85 -5.02 -7.76
CA GLY A 95 -9.22 -5.80 -8.83
C GLY A 95 -10.18 -6.41 -9.85
N ARG A 96 -11.50 -6.32 -9.62
CA ARG A 96 -12.48 -7.05 -10.43
C ARG A 96 -13.40 -6.08 -11.16
N THR A 97 -13.21 -5.92 -12.47
CA THR A 97 -14.14 -5.13 -13.30
C THR A 97 -15.42 -5.88 -13.65
N ASP A 98 -15.42 -7.22 -13.50
CA ASP A 98 -16.62 -8.07 -13.51
C ASP A 98 -16.72 -8.80 -12.17
N LEU A 99 -17.71 -8.42 -11.37
CA LEU A 99 -17.93 -8.90 -10.00
C LEU A 99 -18.38 -10.37 -9.95
N SER A 100 -18.80 -10.95 -11.08
CA SER A 100 -19.08 -12.39 -11.17
C SER A 100 -17.80 -13.24 -11.15
N GLN A 101 -16.64 -12.62 -11.42
CA GLN A 101 -15.35 -13.31 -11.40
C GLN A 101 -14.87 -13.58 -9.97
N THR A 102 -14.24 -14.74 -9.79
CA THR A 102 -13.64 -15.15 -8.52
C THR A 102 -12.12 -14.96 -8.48
N THR A 103 -11.51 -14.64 -9.63
CA THR A 103 -10.06 -14.42 -9.83
C THR A 103 -9.76 -12.98 -10.28
N GLY A 104 -8.49 -12.56 -10.27
CA GLY A 104 -8.06 -11.24 -10.80
C GLY A 104 -8.06 -10.08 -9.80
N GLY A 105 -8.43 -10.34 -8.55
CA GLY A 105 -8.51 -9.35 -7.49
C GLY A 105 -8.90 -10.00 -6.17
N ALA A 106 -9.32 -9.22 -5.19
CA ALA A 106 -9.59 -9.74 -3.86
C ALA A 106 -10.77 -9.05 -3.17
N VAL A 107 -11.49 -9.84 -2.37
CA VAL A 107 -12.52 -9.36 -1.45
C VAL A 107 -11.88 -9.13 -0.08
N ARG A 108 -12.16 -7.97 0.52
CA ARG A 108 -11.61 -7.50 1.79
C ARG A 108 -12.71 -6.92 2.66
N THR A 109 -12.41 -6.77 3.94
CA THR A 109 -13.25 -6.03 4.88
C THR A 109 -12.59 -4.70 5.21
N ALA A 110 -13.36 -3.62 5.24
CA ALA A 110 -12.85 -2.34 5.73
C ALA A 110 -12.75 -2.36 7.27
N ILE A 111 -11.61 -1.96 7.80
CA ILE A 111 -11.32 -1.99 9.24
C ILE A 111 -11.15 -0.60 9.85
N GLU A 112 -10.90 0.42 9.03
CA GLU A 112 -10.68 1.79 9.47
C GLU A 112 -11.10 2.77 8.36
N LEU A 113 -11.73 3.87 8.76
CA LEU A 113 -12.07 5.01 7.93
C LEU A 113 -11.27 6.21 8.41
N VAL A 114 -10.58 6.87 7.50
CA VAL A 114 -9.91 8.15 7.75
C VAL A 114 -10.54 9.18 6.81
N PRO A 115 -11.60 9.88 7.24
CA PRO A 115 -12.20 10.95 6.44
C PRO A 115 -11.25 12.15 6.37
N HIS A 116 -11.21 12.80 5.20
CA HIS A 116 -10.54 14.10 5.08
C HIS A 116 -11.33 15.16 5.86
N PRO A 117 -10.67 16.09 6.56
CA PRO A 117 -11.35 17.06 7.43
C PRO A 117 -12.33 18.00 6.71
N ASP A 118 -12.05 18.34 5.45
CA ASP A 118 -12.75 19.38 4.69
C ASP A 118 -12.96 19.02 3.20
N ARG A 119 -12.91 17.73 2.84
CA ARG A 119 -13.15 17.24 1.48
C ARG A 119 -14.11 16.06 1.53
N ASP A 120 -14.89 15.86 0.45
CA ASP A 120 -15.68 14.64 0.28
C ASP A 120 -14.78 13.45 -0.11
N LEU A 121 -13.86 13.09 0.78
CA LEU A 121 -12.87 12.03 0.62
C LEU A 121 -12.74 11.22 1.91
N VAL A 122 -12.59 9.91 1.77
CA VAL A 122 -12.28 9.00 2.87
C VAL A 122 -11.30 7.94 2.40
N MET A 123 -10.26 7.73 3.19
CA MET A 123 -9.34 6.61 3.07
C MET A 123 -9.94 5.41 3.82
N VAL A 124 -10.12 4.31 3.11
CA VAL A 124 -10.73 3.07 3.61
C VAL A 124 -9.65 2.00 3.72
N LYS A 125 -9.28 1.66 4.95
CA LYS A 125 -8.24 0.65 5.24
C LYS A 125 -8.81 -0.74 5.09
N LEU A 126 -8.12 -1.57 4.33
CA LEU A 126 -8.45 -2.98 4.13
C LEU A 126 -7.85 -3.82 5.25
N ASN A 127 -8.52 -4.90 5.64
CA ASN A 127 -8.00 -5.83 6.64
C ASN A 127 -6.67 -6.48 6.23
N VAL A 128 -6.48 -6.71 4.93
CA VAL A 128 -5.26 -7.27 4.32
C VAL A 128 -5.03 -6.55 2.99
N GLY A 129 -3.78 -6.33 2.60
CA GLY A 129 -3.46 -5.74 1.30
C GLY A 129 -3.91 -6.59 0.10
N VAL A 130 -3.84 -6.00 -1.10
CA VAL A 130 -4.19 -6.63 -2.37
C VAL A 130 -2.97 -6.61 -3.31
N ALA A 131 -1.94 -7.41 -2.97
CA ALA A 131 -0.66 -7.45 -3.71
C ALA A 131 -0.78 -7.76 -5.21
N THR A 132 -1.85 -8.42 -5.65
CA THR A 132 -2.06 -8.77 -7.06
C THR A 132 -2.56 -7.60 -7.91
N VAL A 133 -2.96 -6.48 -7.28
CA VAL A 133 -3.52 -5.32 -7.96
C VAL A 133 -2.58 -4.13 -7.74
N LYS A 134 -2.11 -3.56 -8.84
CA LYS A 134 -1.29 -2.34 -8.79
C LYS A 134 -2.18 -1.14 -8.41
N PRO A 135 -1.85 -0.39 -7.34
CA PRO A 135 -2.55 0.86 -7.03
C PRO A 135 -2.41 1.90 -8.16
N VAL A 136 -3.39 2.79 -8.30
CA VAL A 136 -3.31 3.88 -9.26
C VAL A 136 -2.33 4.95 -8.79
N ALA A 137 -1.59 5.54 -9.73
CA ALA A 137 -0.75 6.70 -9.41
C ALA A 137 -1.63 7.93 -9.12
N LEU A 138 -1.25 8.74 -8.14
CA LEU A 138 -1.91 10.02 -7.86
C LEU A 138 -1.35 11.10 -8.79
N ALA A 139 -2.22 11.86 -9.44
CA ALA A 139 -1.81 13.00 -10.26
C ALA A 139 -1.05 14.04 -9.42
N ALA A 140 0.02 14.60 -9.97
CA ALA A 140 0.84 15.61 -9.30
C ALA A 140 0.44 17.05 -9.63
N THR A 141 -0.42 17.23 -10.62
CA THR A 141 -0.84 18.53 -11.14
C THR A 141 -2.35 18.56 -11.33
N PRO A 142 -2.99 19.74 -11.18
CA PRO A 142 -4.42 19.90 -11.45
C PRO A 142 -4.76 19.50 -12.89
N THR A 143 -6.03 19.24 -13.13
CA THR A 143 -6.56 19.13 -14.50
C THR A 143 -6.43 20.44 -15.26
N ALA A 144 -6.14 20.37 -16.55
CA ALA A 144 -6.24 21.54 -17.43
C ALA A 144 -7.70 21.80 -17.82
N ALA A 145 -8.00 23.03 -18.26
CA ALA A 145 -9.32 23.36 -18.77
C ALA A 145 -9.61 22.53 -20.04
N ASP A 146 -10.82 21.97 -20.09
CA ASP A 146 -11.31 21.08 -21.15
C ASP A 146 -10.50 19.78 -21.30
N GLU A 147 -9.66 19.43 -20.32
CA GLU A 147 -8.94 18.17 -20.29
C GLU A 147 -9.93 17.01 -20.28
N THR A 148 -9.78 16.08 -21.23
CA THR A 148 -10.59 14.86 -21.25
C THR A 148 -10.10 13.88 -20.20
N VAL A 149 -11.00 13.53 -19.29
CA VAL A 149 -10.79 12.56 -18.21
C VAL A 149 -11.78 11.41 -18.34
N LYS A 150 -11.45 10.26 -17.75
CA LYS A 150 -12.28 9.06 -17.77
C LYS A 150 -12.69 8.68 -16.37
N ALA A 151 -13.99 8.69 -16.11
CA ALA A 151 -14.56 8.19 -14.86
C ALA A 151 -14.88 6.70 -14.98
N ALA A 152 -14.80 5.97 -13.87
CA ALA A 152 -15.26 4.58 -13.80
C ALA A 152 -16.05 4.31 -12.52
N GLY A 153 -17.05 3.44 -12.59
CA GLY A 153 -17.85 3.07 -11.43
C GLY A 153 -18.78 1.87 -11.60
N PHE A 154 -19.22 1.35 -10.47
CA PHE A 154 -20.18 0.24 -10.35
C PHE A 154 -21.60 0.75 -10.04
N GLY A 155 -21.83 2.05 -10.15
CA GLY A 155 -23.13 2.67 -9.93
C GLY A 155 -24.16 2.25 -10.97
N ARG A 156 -25.39 2.70 -10.75
CA ARG A 156 -26.51 2.38 -11.63
C ARG A 156 -26.22 2.77 -13.07
N THR A 157 -26.77 2.04 -14.02
CA THR A 157 -26.87 2.51 -15.42
C THR A 157 -28.27 3.05 -15.66
N LYS A 158 -28.63 3.44 -16.90
CA LYS A 158 -30.03 3.83 -17.25
C LYS A 158 -31.03 2.68 -17.05
N THR A 159 -30.60 1.43 -17.25
CA THR A 159 -31.47 0.23 -17.17
C THR A 159 -31.10 -0.69 -16.01
N THR A 160 -29.90 -0.46 -15.44
CA THR A 160 -29.16 -1.18 -14.41
C THR A 160 -29.35 -0.76 -12.95
N TRP A 161 -30.12 -1.41 -12.05
CA TRP A 161 -30.13 -0.97 -10.63
C TRP A 161 -28.78 -1.20 -9.93
N VAL A 162 -28.20 -2.38 -10.05
CA VAL A 162 -26.87 -2.75 -9.52
C VAL A 162 -26.17 -3.57 -10.59
N PRO A 163 -25.29 -2.98 -11.40
CA PRO A 163 -24.54 -3.75 -12.38
C PRO A 163 -23.42 -4.56 -11.72
N ASP A 164 -23.20 -5.78 -12.20
CA ASP A 164 -22.04 -6.60 -11.82
C ASP A 164 -20.76 -6.19 -12.56
N ARG A 165 -20.83 -5.21 -13.47
CA ARG A 165 -19.71 -4.75 -14.27
C ARG A 165 -19.38 -3.29 -14.02
N LEU A 166 -18.09 -3.00 -14.03
CA LEU A 166 -17.56 -1.65 -14.01
C LEU A 166 -17.81 -0.99 -15.37
N HIS A 167 -18.42 0.19 -15.32
CA HIS A 167 -18.66 1.02 -16.49
C HIS A 167 -17.73 2.22 -16.49
N THR A 168 -17.49 2.78 -17.67
CA THR A 168 -16.66 3.98 -17.83
C THR A 168 -17.42 5.07 -18.58
N GLY A 169 -17.02 6.31 -18.39
CA GLY A 169 -17.56 7.46 -19.12
C GLY A 169 -16.52 8.55 -19.27
N SER A 170 -16.54 9.25 -20.41
CA SER A 170 -15.63 10.36 -20.67
C SER A 170 -16.26 11.69 -20.28
N PHE A 171 -15.46 12.56 -19.69
CA PHE A 171 -15.86 13.89 -19.26
C PHE A 171 -14.76 14.90 -19.64
N THR A 172 -15.12 16.17 -19.80
CA THR A 172 -14.16 17.27 -19.77
C THR A 172 -14.16 17.91 -18.39
N ALA A 173 -12.96 18.17 -17.86
CA ALA A 173 -12.76 18.90 -16.62
C ALA A 173 -12.72 20.41 -16.88
N ASN A 174 -13.26 21.20 -15.96
CA ASN A 174 -13.20 22.67 -16.05
C ASN A 174 -11.79 23.24 -15.82
N GLY A 175 -10.85 22.43 -15.34
CA GLY A 175 -9.47 22.83 -15.08
C GLY A 175 -9.30 23.80 -13.92
N ASP A 176 -10.26 23.85 -13.00
CA ASP A 176 -10.13 24.71 -11.83
C ASP A 176 -9.16 24.13 -10.79
N ALA A 177 -8.60 25.01 -9.97
CA ALA A 177 -7.76 24.67 -8.84
C ALA A 177 -8.49 24.81 -7.50
N SER A 178 -9.82 24.73 -7.50
CA SER A 178 -10.65 24.65 -6.30
C SER A 178 -10.56 23.25 -5.68
N ALA A 179 -11.27 23.00 -4.59
CA ALA A 179 -11.35 21.67 -3.96
C ALA A 179 -12.10 20.63 -4.82
N ASP A 180 -12.98 21.12 -5.69
CA ASP A 180 -13.93 20.33 -6.48
C ASP A 180 -13.74 20.62 -7.96
N ILE A 181 -13.72 19.60 -8.80
CA ILE A 181 -13.64 19.71 -10.25
C ILE A 181 -15.04 19.53 -10.83
N ALA A 182 -15.48 20.48 -11.65
CA ALA A 182 -16.70 20.33 -12.43
C ALA A 182 -16.43 19.47 -13.68
N LEU A 183 -17.28 18.46 -13.88
CA LEU A 183 -17.20 17.53 -14.99
C LEU A 183 -18.39 17.75 -15.94
N THR A 184 -18.07 17.92 -17.22
CA THR A 184 -19.05 17.98 -18.31
C THR A 184 -19.01 16.68 -19.08
N ALA A 185 -20.16 16.01 -19.22
CA ALA A 185 -20.24 14.74 -19.93
C ALA A 185 -19.84 14.87 -21.41
N VAL A 186 -19.07 13.90 -21.90
CA VAL A 186 -18.84 13.71 -23.34
C VAL A 186 -19.79 12.61 -23.81
N GLY A 187 -20.66 12.93 -24.77
CA GLY A 187 -21.68 11.99 -25.28
C GLY A 187 -22.79 11.75 -24.26
N ASP A 188 -23.13 10.48 -24.03
CA ASP A 188 -24.18 10.01 -23.11
C ASP A 188 -23.64 9.61 -21.72
N ALA A 189 -22.39 9.96 -21.42
CA ALA A 189 -21.77 9.69 -20.12
C ALA A 189 -22.56 10.37 -18.99
N VAL A 190 -22.71 9.68 -17.86
CA VAL A 190 -23.28 10.24 -16.63
C VAL A 190 -22.69 9.51 -15.43
N ILE A 191 -22.64 10.16 -14.28
CA ILE A 191 -22.28 9.55 -12.99
C ILE A 191 -23.58 9.31 -12.22
N CYS A 192 -23.81 8.11 -11.74
CA CYS A 192 -25.05 7.68 -11.09
C CYS A 192 -24.84 7.28 -9.62
N HIS A 193 -25.94 6.94 -8.92
CA HIS A 193 -25.86 6.40 -7.56
C HIS A 193 -24.99 5.13 -7.55
N GLY A 194 -24.02 5.10 -6.64
CA GLY A 194 -23.04 4.02 -6.52
C GLY A 194 -21.75 4.24 -7.31
N ASP A 195 -21.68 5.27 -8.16
CA ASP A 195 -20.42 5.70 -8.80
C ASP A 195 -19.62 6.65 -7.90
N SER A 196 -20.26 7.27 -6.89
CA SER A 196 -19.56 8.07 -5.89
C SER A 196 -18.39 7.28 -5.30
N GLY A 197 -17.24 7.92 -5.18
CA GLY A 197 -15.98 7.30 -4.79
C GLY A 197 -15.19 6.66 -5.94
N GLY A 198 -15.75 6.60 -7.14
CA GLY A 198 -15.10 6.06 -8.32
C GLY A 198 -13.96 6.93 -8.86
N PRO A 199 -12.95 6.33 -9.50
CA PRO A 199 -11.81 7.08 -10.03
C PRO A 199 -12.22 7.98 -11.18
N VAL A 200 -11.67 9.19 -11.21
CA VAL A 200 -11.61 10.06 -12.39
C VAL A 200 -10.14 10.13 -12.80
N LEU A 201 -9.84 9.62 -14.00
CA LEU A 201 -8.49 9.35 -14.46
C LEU A 201 -8.09 10.26 -15.61
N ARG A 202 -6.86 10.75 -15.57
CA ARG A 202 -6.12 11.28 -16.71
C ARG A 202 -5.35 10.14 -17.38
N GLU A 203 -5.37 10.09 -18.70
CA GLU A 203 -4.55 9.17 -19.49
C GLU A 203 -3.48 9.92 -20.28
N THR A 204 -2.21 9.69 -19.95
CA THR A 204 -1.06 10.31 -20.64
C THR A 204 -0.08 9.22 -21.06
N GLY A 205 0.13 9.04 -22.37
CA GLY A 205 1.11 8.09 -22.89
C GLY A 205 0.89 6.64 -22.43
N GLY A 206 -0.37 6.21 -22.30
CA GLY A 206 -0.74 4.87 -21.83
C GLY A 206 -0.61 4.66 -20.31
N LYS A 207 -0.35 5.72 -19.54
CA LYS A 207 -0.37 5.70 -18.07
C LYS A 207 -1.61 6.40 -17.56
N GLN A 208 -2.18 5.86 -16.49
CA GLN A 208 -3.31 6.45 -15.78
C GLN A 208 -2.86 7.10 -14.48
N GLU A 209 -3.36 8.31 -14.23
CA GLU A 209 -3.23 9.03 -12.98
C GLU A 209 -4.62 9.37 -12.44
N LEU A 210 -4.85 9.15 -11.15
CA LEU A 210 -6.04 9.60 -10.45
C LEU A 210 -5.96 11.12 -10.28
N VAL A 211 -6.87 11.85 -10.92
CA VAL A 211 -6.97 13.31 -10.79
C VAL A 211 -8.03 13.72 -9.77
N ALA A 212 -9.09 12.92 -9.64
CA ALA A 212 -10.18 13.17 -8.72
C ALA A 212 -10.96 11.90 -8.40
N VAL A 213 -11.84 11.98 -7.41
CA VAL A 213 -12.80 10.95 -7.03
C VAL A 213 -14.21 11.48 -7.23
N ALA A 214 -15.07 10.75 -7.93
CA ALA A 214 -16.45 11.16 -8.18
C ALA A 214 -17.20 11.41 -6.85
N SER A 215 -17.87 12.56 -6.72
CA SER A 215 -18.60 12.93 -5.50
C SER A 215 -20.11 12.92 -5.76
N ARG A 216 -20.60 13.89 -6.53
CA ARG A 216 -22.02 14.16 -6.76
C ARG A 216 -22.33 14.42 -8.23
N SER A 217 -23.58 14.23 -8.63
CA SER A 217 -24.03 14.34 -10.02
C SER A 217 -25.48 14.77 -10.11
N TRP A 218 -25.87 15.40 -11.21
CA TRP A 218 -27.28 15.66 -11.54
C TRP A 218 -28.03 14.40 -11.98
N MET A 219 -27.31 13.35 -12.40
CA MET A 219 -27.85 12.01 -12.65
C MET A 219 -28.92 11.89 -13.75
N GLY A 220 -28.99 12.86 -14.68
CA GLY A 220 -29.92 12.79 -15.81
C GLY A 220 -29.70 11.52 -16.64
N GLY A 221 -30.75 10.71 -16.79
CA GLY A 221 -30.70 9.44 -17.51
C GLY A 221 -30.25 8.21 -16.68
N CYS A 222 -30.01 8.34 -15.38
CA CYS A 222 -29.77 7.20 -14.49
C CYS A 222 -31.06 6.44 -14.15
N PHE A 223 -30.98 5.13 -13.91
CA PHE A 223 -32.15 4.33 -13.50
C PHE A 223 -32.80 4.89 -12.23
N GLY A 224 -34.12 5.09 -12.30
CA GLY A 224 -34.92 5.60 -11.20
C GLY A 224 -34.90 7.13 -11.06
N MET A 225 -34.21 7.85 -11.94
CA MET A 225 -34.34 9.30 -12.04
C MET A 225 -35.49 9.69 -12.98
N PRO A 226 -36.19 10.81 -12.73
CA PRO A 226 -37.25 11.28 -13.62
C PRO A 226 -36.70 11.58 -15.02
N ASP A 227 -37.44 11.21 -16.07
CA ASP A 227 -37.06 11.51 -17.47
C ASP A 227 -36.94 13.02 -17.75
N THR A 228 -37.51 13.86 -16.88
CA THR A 228 -37.39 15.32 -16.95
C THR A 228 -36.04 15.85 -16.49
N GLU A 229 -35.27 15.08 -15.71
CA GLU A 229 -33.90 15.43 -15.35
C GLU A 229 -32.97 15.02 -16.50
N THR A 230 -32.45 16.02 -17.19
CA THR A 230 -31.61 15.84 -18.38
C THR A 230 -30.17 16.28 -18.16
N ARG A 231 -29.85 16.88 -17.00
CA ARG A 231 -28.50 17.36 -16.72
C ARG A 231 -27.61 16.18 -16.34
N THR A 232 -26.47 16.06 -17.01
CA THR A 232 -25.48 14.99 -16.79
C THR A 232 -24.20 15.47 -16.11
N GLY A 233 -24.11 16.77 -15.81
CA GLY A 233 -22.96 17.37 -15.14
C GLY A 233 -22.71 16.74 -13.77
N ALA A 234 -21.44 16.62 -13.41
CA ALA A 234 -21.01 16.02 -12.16
C ALA A 234 -19.90 16.85 -11.49
N VAL A 235 -19.62 16.52 -10.23
CA VAL A 235 -18.54 17.09 -9.44
C VAL A 235 -17.70 15.96 -8.87
N ALA A 236 -16.39 16.12 -8.96
CA ALA A 236 -15.41 15.20 -8.38
C ALA A 236 -14.45 15.95 -7.46
N THR A 237 -14.04 15.32 -6.36
CA THR A 237 -13.09 15.91 -5.40
C THR A 237 -11.68 15.62 -5.87
N ARG A 238 -10.86 16.64 -6.11
CA ARG A 238 -9.49 16.45 -6.65
C ARG A 238 -8.56 15.78 -5.64
N VAL A 239 -7.46 15.19 -6.14
CA VAL A 239 -6.49 14.49 -5.27
C VAL A 239 -5.08 15.07 -5.28
N ASP A 240 -4.74 15.96 -6.22
CA ASP A 240 -3.36 16.43 -6.41
C ASP A 240 -2.87 17.36 -5.28
N ASP A 241 -3.78 18.10 -4.63
CA ASP A 241 -3.47 18.98 -3.48
C ASP A 241 -3.52 18.24 -2.12
N VAL A 242 -4.13 17.06 -2.06
CA VAL A 242 -4.24 16.22 -0.85
C VAL A 242 -3.34 14.98 -0.87
N ARG A 243 -2.39 14.90 -1.82
CA ARG A 243 -1.47 13.76 -1.94
C ARG A 243 -0.73 13.46 -0.64
N SER A 244 -0.26 14.49 0.05
CA SER A 244 0.46 14.34 1.33
C SER A 244 -0.41 13.68 2.41
N TRP A 245 -1.71 13.99 2.44
CA TRP A 245 -2.65 13.32 3.33
C TRP A 245 -2.87 11.87 2.92
N ILE A 246 -3.04 11.57 1.63
CA ILE A 246 -3.20 10.19 1.13
C ILE A 246 -1.96 9.36 1.47
N THR A 247 -0.76 9.83 1.10
CA THR A 247 0.49 9.10 1.32
C THR A 247 0.86 9.01 2.80
N GLY A 248 0.58 10.05 3.58
CA GLY A 248 0.82 10.05 5.03
C GLY A 248 -0.14 9.12 5.79
N THR A 249 -1.34 8.91 5.27
CA THR A 249 -2.29 7.93 5.82
C THR A 249 -1.94 6.49 5.41
N ALA A 250 -1.45 6.31 4.18
CA ALA A 250 -1.20 4.98 3.62
C ALA A 250 0.05 4.29 4.19
N PHE A 251 1.03 5.06 4.68
CA PHE A 251 2.32 4.53 5.11
C PHE A 251 2.20 3.65 6.36
N ALA A 252 2.52 2.36 6.25
CA ALA A 252 2.70 1.49 7.41
C ALA A 252 4.05 1.82 8.08
N ALA A 253 4.02 2.08 9.39
CA ALA A 253 5.24 2.25 10.17
C ALA A 253 6.12 1.00 10.04
N PRO A 254 7.43 1.13 9.76
CA PRO A 254 8.30 -0.04 9.71
C PRO A 254 8.32 -0.71 11.08
N GLY A 255 8.17 -2.02 11.12
CA GLY A 255 7.96 -2.85 12.31
C GLY A 255 6.49 -3.16 12.61
N ASP A 256 5.50 -2.57 11.92
CA ASP A 256 4.07 -2.80 12.22
C ASP A 256 3.57 -4.16 11.70
N MET A 257 3.39 -5.11 12.61
CA MET A 257 2.86 -6.44 12.35
C MET A 257 1.34 -6.53 12.61
N THR A 258 0.79 -5.63 13.42
CA THR A 258 -0.62 -5.65 13.84
C THR A 258 -1.53 -4.76 12.99
N GLY A 259 -0.95 -3.94 12.12
CA GLY A 259 -1.65 -2.99 11.26
C GLY A 259 -2.14 -1.75 11.99
N ASP A 260 -1.61 -1.44 13.18
CA ASP A 260 -2.03 -0.32 14.02
C ASP A 260 -1.11 0.91 13.90
N ASN A 261 -0.19 0.86 12.93
CA ASN A 261 0.81 1.86 12.60
C ASN A 261 1.86 2.11 13.70
N LYS A 262 2.16 1.09 14.50
CA LYS A 262 3.19 1.16 15.55
C LYS A 262 4.17 0.00 15.38
N PRO A 263 5.48 0.25 15.53
CA PRO A 263 6.46 -0.84 15.47
C PRO A 263 6.23 -1.87 16.59
N ASP A 264 6.14 -3.14 16.20
CA ASP A 264 5.98 -4.29 17.08
C ASP A 264 7.32 -4.96 17.37
N LEU A 265 7.34 -5.95 18.28
CA LEU A 265 8.50 -6.78 18.56
C LEU A 265 8.16 -8.26 18.37
N VAL A 266 9.06 -9.00 17.71
CA VAL A 266 8.94 -10.45 17.53
C VAL A 266 10.04 -11.15 18.31
N ALA A 267 9.69 -12.21 19.04
CA ALA A 267 10.65 -12.96 19.86
C ALA A 267 10.49 -14.47 19.74
N VAL A 268 11.62 -15.18 19.78
CA VAL A 268 11.67 -16.65 19.92
C VAL A 268 12.06 -16.98 21.36
N ASP A 269 11.25 -17.79 22.03
CA ASP A 269 11.55 -18.27 23.39
C ASP A 269 12.35 -19.58 23.42
N ASP A 270 12.83 -19.94 24.59
CA ASP A 270 13.62 -21.14 24.88
C ASP A 270 12.84 -22.45 24.75
N THR A 271 11.51 -22.37 24.65
CA THR A 271 10.64 -23.51 24.32
C THR A 271 10.43 -23.68 22.82
N GLY A 272 11.03 -22.82 22.00
CA GLY A 272 10.93 -22.88 20.54
C GLY A 272 9.60 -22.34 19.99
N LYS A 273 8.99 -21.38 20.69
CA LYS A 273 7.77 -20.68 20.26
C LYS A 273 8.08 -19.27 19.78
N LEU A 274 7.26 -18.79 18.83
CA LEU A 274 7.33 -17.42 18.31
C LEU A 274 6.23 -16.56 18.93
N ARG A 275 6.62 -15.40 19.45
CA ARG A 275 5.78 -14.45 20.18
C ARG A 275 5.79 -13.10 19.49
N LEU A 276 4.63 -12.45 19.41
CA LEU A 276 4.47 -11.08 18.94
C LEU A 276 4.07 -10.20 20.12
N TYR A 277 4.76 -9.09 20.31
CA TYR A 277 4.47 -8.08 21.31
C TYR A 277 4.04 -6.81 20.58
N ALA A 278 2.78 -6.41 20.71
CA ALA A 278 2.27 -5.22 20.04
C ALA A 278 2.92 -3.96 20.61
N GLY A 279 3.30 -3.02 19.76
CA GLY A 279 3.86 -1.74 20.12
C GLY A 279 2.80 -0.76 20.64
N ARG A 280 3.21 0.11 21.56
CA ARG A 280 2.35 1.20 22.05
C ARG A 280 2.65 2.56 21.40
N GLY A 281 3.59 2.62 20.46
CA GLY A 281 4.01 3.87 19.80
C GLY A 281 4.73 4.85 20.73
N THR A 282 5.25 4.34 21.85
CA THR A 282 6.00 5.09 22.87
C THR A 282 7.33 4.40 23.21
N GLY A 283 7.73 3.42 22.39
CA GLY A 283 8.78 2.45 22.70
C GLY A 283 8.36 1.33 23.66
N ALA A 284 7.21 1.47 24.35
CA ALA A 284 6.65 0.41 25.17
C ALA A 284 5.93 -0.64 24.33
N ILE A 285 5.81 -1.86 24.88
CA ILE A 285 5.14 -2.99 24.26
C ILE A 285 4.06 -3.57 25.18
N ASP A 286 3.09 -4.26 24.59
CA ASP A 286 2.02 -4.98 25.26
C ASP A 286 2.40 -6.43 25.62
N ASN A 287 1.45 -7.14 26.24
CA ASN A 287 1.57 -8.58 26.45
C ASN A 287 1.62 -9.31 25.10
N HIS A 288 2.46 -10.33 25.04
CA HIS A 288 2.60 -11.09 23.80
C HIS A 288 1.36 -11.93 23.47
N THR A 289 1.19 -12.14 22.16
CA THR A 289 0.40 -13.22 21.59
C THR A 289 1.32 -14.30 21.03
N LEU A 290 0.82 -15.53 20.92
CA LEU A 290 1.55 -16.65 20.34
C LEU A 290 1.26 -16.71 18.83
N ILE A 291 2.30 -16.50 18.01
CA ILE A 291 2.20 -16.51 16.54
C ILE A 291 2.93 -17.69 15.90
N GLY A 292 3.63 -18.51 16.70
CA GLY A 292 4.19 -19.79 16.30
C GLY A 292 4.23 -20.77 17.48
N THR A 293 3.53 -21.90 17.36
CA THR A 293 3.31 -22.85 18.47
C THR A 293 4.47 -23.80 18.72
N GLY A 294 5.42 -23.91 17.79
CA GLY A 294 6.61 -24.76 17.89
C GLY A 294 7.46 -24.71 16.62
N GLY A 295 8.65 -25.35 16.65
CA GLY A 295 9.55 -25.44 15.51
C GLY A 295 10.51 -24.26 15.33
N TRP A 296 10.55 -23.32 16.29
CA TRP A 296 11.41 -22.14 16.25
C TRP A 296 12.69 -22.27 17.06
N THR A 297 12.98 -23.45 17.64
CA THR A 297 14.20 -23.68 18.42
C THR A 297 15.44 -23.34 17.60
N GLY A 298 16.23 -22.40 18.10
CA GLY A 298 17.44 -21.93 17.41
C GLY A 298 17.16 -21.18 16.11
N ALA A 299 15.97 -20.62 15.90
CA ALA A 299 15.67 -19.76 14.76
C ALA A 299 16.28 -18.36 14.95
N SER A 300 16.73 -17.75 13.85
CA SER A 300 17.05 -16.31 13.79
C SER A 300 15.87 -15.65 13.09
N VAL A 301 15.25 -14.66 13.73
CA VAL A 301 14.05 -13.99 13.23
C VAL A 301 14.35 -12.53 12.94
N THR A 302 13.70 -11.99 11.92
CA THR A 302 13.62 -10.56 11.62
C THR A 302 12.25 -10.23 11.06
N HIS A 303 11.79 -9.00 11.21
CA HIS A 303 10.53 -8.54 10.63
C HIS A 303 10.69 -7.12 10.11
N ARG A 304 11.35 -6.99 8.96
CA ARG A 304 11.56 -5.71 8.27
C ARG A 304 11.32 -5.88 6.79
N GLY A 305 10.51 -4.99 6.25
CA GLY A 305 10.15 -4.93 4.84
C GLY A 305 8.99 -5.83 4.40
N ASP A 306 8.34 -5.41 3.32
CA ASP A 306 7.23 -6.12 2.67
C ASP A 306 7.76 -7.07 1.59
N TRP A 307 7.75 -8.37 1.89
CA TRP A 307 8.25 -9.42 1.00
C TRP A 307 7.16 -9.95 0.06
N THR A 308 5.89 -9.81 0.44
CA THR A 308 4.76 -10.31 -0.36
C THR A 308 4.14 -9.27 -1.28
N GLY A 309 4.52 -8.00 -1.16
CA GLY A 309 4.02 -6.87 -1.92
C GLY A 309 2.63 -6.41 -1.48
N ASP A 310 2.19 -6.76 -0.26
CA ASP A 310 0.85 -6.44 0.25
C ASP A 310 0.82 -5.22 1.19
N ALA A 311 1.92 -4.46 1.20
CA ALA A 311 2.22 -3.31 2.06
C ALA A 311 2.33 -3.62 3.55
N MET A 312 2.38 -4.91 3.95
CA MET A 312 2.66 -5.32 5.31
C MET A 312 4.09 -5.82 5.42
N GLU A 313 4.76 -5.50 6.53
CA GLU A 313 6.04 -6.15 6.80
C GLU A 313 5.82 -7.62 7.13
N ASP A 314 6.72 -8.47 6.62
CA ASP A 314 6.67 -9.91 6.80
C ASP A 314 7.75 -10.38 7.78
N VAL A 315 7.50 -11.51 8.45
CA VAL A 315 8.54 -12.17 9.26
C VAL A 315 9.44 -12.97 8.33
N VAL A 316 10.73 -12.70 8.36
CA VAL A 316 11.75 -13.55 7.74
C VAL A 316 12.51 -14.29 8.83
N ALA A 317 12.72 -15.58 8.63
CA ALA A 317 13.47 -16.36 9.59
C ALA A 317 14.34 -17.42 8.94
N ARG A 318 15.51 -17.64 9.54
CA ARG A 318 16.23 -18.89 9.36
C ARG A 318 15.71 -19.89 10.38
N VAL A 319 15.20 -21.02 9.91
CA VAL A 319 14.77 -22.17 10.71
C VAL A 319 15.54 -23.41 10.25
N GLY A 320 16.38 -23.96 11.12
CA GLY A 320 17.39 -24.94 10.70
C GLY A 320 18.34 -24.30 9.69
N SER A 321 18.43 -24.89 8.49
CA SER A 321 19.22 -24.39 7.35
C SER A 321 18.38 -23.71 6.27
N GLU A 322 17.06 -23.60 6.46
CA GLU A 322 16.17 -22.93 5.50
C GLU A 322 15.94 -21.48 5.88
N LEU A 323 15.94 -20.60 4.88
CA LEU A 323 15.48 -19.22 4.98
C LEU A 323 14.04 -19.16 4.47
N ARG A 324 13.13 -18.59 5.27
CA ARG A 324 11.69 -18.58 5.00
C ARG A 324 11.10 -17.20 5.27
N VAL A 325 10.19 -16.78 4.40
CA VAL A 325 9.27 -15.65 4.62
C VAL A 325 7.97 -16.20 5.18
N TYR A 326 7.43 -15.57 6.20
CA TYR A 326 6.16 -15.86 6.83
C TYR A 326 5.25 -14.66 6.58
N PRO A 327 4.31 -14.76 5.61
CA PRO A 327 3.45 -13.66 5.24
C PRO A 327 2.70 -13.09 6.44
N ASN A 328 2.77 -11.80 6.69
CA ASN A 328 1.99 -11.15 7.71
C ASN A 328 0.58 -10.83 7.17
N ARG A 329 -0.45 -11.06 7.98
CA ARG A 329 -1.84 -10.74 7.61
C ARG A 329 -2.27 -9.36 8.12
N GLY A 330 -1.38 -8.58 8.71
CA GLY A 330 -1.64 -7.24 9.20
C GLY A 330 -2.63 -7.19 10.37
N ASN A 331 -2.75 -8.29 11.12
CA ASN A 331 -3.59 -8.44 12.31
C ASN A 331 -2.86 -9.24 13.40
N GLY A 332 -1.53 -9.30 13.34
CA GLY A 332 -0.70 -10.09 14.24
C GLY A 332 -0.77 -11.60 14.02
N THR A 333 -1.17 -12.07 12.84
CA THR A 333 -1.13 -13.50 12.48
C THR A 333 -0.31 -13.75 11.22
N LEU A 334 0.28 -14.94 11.12
CA LEU A 334 1.13 -15.34 9.99
C LEU A 334 0.41 -16.29 9.03
N GLY A 335 0.72 -16.17 7.75
CA GLY A 335 0.37 -17.10 6.68
C GLY A 335 1.30 -18.31 6.62
N SER A 336 1.07 -19.16 5.62
CA SER A 336 1.94 -20.31 5.35
C SER A 336 3.33 -19.85 4.92
N PRO A 337 4.42 -20.45 5.44
CA PRO A 337 5.77 -20.01 5.13
C PRO A 337 6.14 -20.30 3.67
N ILE A 338 6.88 -19.38 3.07
CA ILE A 338 7.46 -19.46 1.74
C ILE A 338 8.97 -19.63 1.90
N ARG A 339 9.53 -20.73 1.43
CA ARG A 339 10.98 -20.95 1.47
C ARG A 339 11.65 -20.13 0.37
N ILE A 340 12.62 -19.31 0.75
CA ILE A 340 13.38 -18.43 -0.15
C ILE A 340 14.86 -18.78 -0.24
N GLY A 341 15.36 -19.68 0.62
CA GLY A 341 16.74 -20.16 0.57
C GLY A 341 16.98 -21.44 1.38
N THR A 342 18.10 -22.10 1.12
CA THR A 342 18.53 -23.35 1.79
C THR A 342 20.04 -23.35 2.01
N GLY A 343 20.51 -24.16 2.96
CA GLY A 343 21.94 -24.38 3.18
C GLY A 343 22.62 -23.30 4.02
N LEU A 344 21.84 -22.43 4.69
CA LEU A 344 22.41 -21.51 5.66
C LEU A 344 22.96 -22.30 6.87
N PRO A 345 24.13 -21.93 7.40
CA PRO A 345 24.61 -22.44 8.68
C PRO A 345 23.60 -22.20 9.80
N THR A 346 23.50 -23.12 10.75
CA THR A 346 22.52 -23.02 11.86
C THR A 346 22.82 -21.88 12.83
N ASP A 347 24.07 -21.42 12.86
CA ASP A 347 24.55 -20.26 13.62
C ASP A 347 24.41 -18.94 12.84
N ALA A 348 23.95 -18.96 11.59
CA ALA A 348 23.79 -17.74 10.81
C ALA A 348 22.74 -16.81 11.45
N GLN A 349 23.12 -15.54 11.63
CA GLN A 349 22.25 -14.47 12.08
C GLN A 349 21.68 -13.75 10.86
N VAL A 350 20.35 -13.69 10.76
CA VAL A 350 19.61 -13.02 9.68
C VAL A 350 19.02 -11.72 10.23
N VAL A 351 19.31 -10.60 9.58
CA VAL A 351 18.83 -9.26 9.93
C VAL A 351 18.16 -8.65 8.70
N GLY A 352 16.92 -8.19 8.84
CA GLY A 352 16.22 -7.42 7.83
C GLY A 352 16.71 -5.99 7.87
N ALA A 353 17.34 -5.55 6.79
CA ALA A 353 17.95 -4.22 6.70
C ALA A 353 17.10 -3.25 5.87
N GLY A 354 15.85 -3.61 5.53
CA GLY A 354 15.03 -2.82 4.62
C GLY A 354 15.63 -2.78 3.21
N ASP A 355 15.22 -1.81 2.39
CA ASP A 355 15.71 -1.63 1.02
C ASP A 355 17.07 -0.89 1.03
N VAL A 356 18.16 -1.61 1.25
CA VAL A 356 19.50 -0.98 1.32
C VAL A 356 20.04 -0.61 -0.05
N ASN A 357 19.60 -1.31 -1.09
CA ASN A 357 20.09 -1.13 -2.45
C ASN A 357 19.23 -0.18 -3.32
N ARG A 358 18.06 0.21 -2.80
CA ARG A 358 17.10 1.16 -3.39
C ARG A 358 16.42 0.65 -4.67
N ASP A 359 16.18 -0.65 -4.77
CA ASP A 359 15.44 -1.26 -5.88
C ASP A 359 13.93 -1.38 -5.61
N GLY A 360 13.47 -0.94 -4.43
CA GLY A 360 12.08 -1.03 -4.01
C GLY A 360 11.72 -2.37 -3.35
N HIS A 361 12.70 -3.22 -3.05
CA HIS A 361 12.51 -4.48 -2.36
C HIS A 361 13.29 -4.54 -1.04
N PRO A 362 12.80 -5.28 -0.04
CA PRO A 362 13.52 -5.41 1.21
C PRO A 362 14.70 -6.37 1.06
N ASP A 363 15.82 -6.03 1.68
CA ASP A 363 17.06 -6.79 1.68
C ASP A 363 17.36 -7.39 3.06
N LEU A 364 18.22 -8.42 3.07
CA LEU A 364 18.74 -9.00 4.30
C LEU A 364 20.26 -8.84 4.38
N VAL A 365 20.73 -8.61 5.60
CA VAL A 365 22.13 -8.77 5.98
C VAL A 365 22.25 -10.05 6.79
N VAL A 366 23.14 -10.94 6.35
CA VAL A 366 23.35 -12.25 6.99
C VAL A 366 24.79 -12.38 7.43
N GLN A 367 24.99 -12.61 8.72
CA GLN A 367 26.29 -12.88 9.33
C GLN A 367 26.42 -14.41 9.50
N HIS A 368 27.55 -14.96 9.04
CA HIS A 368 27.97 -16.33 9.35
C HIS A 368 29.42 -16.56 8.93
N SER A 369 30.06 -17.60 9.47
CA SER A 369 31.40 -18.04 9.04
C SER A 369 32.45 -16.91 9.01
N ASN A 370 32.41 -16.05 10.05
CA ASN A 370 33.27 -14.87 10.21
C ASN A 370 33.11 -13.80 9.10
N LYS A 371 32.00 -13.81 8.36
CA LYS A 371 31.75 -12.91 7.23
C LYS A 371 30.36 -12.27 7.33
N LEU A 372 30.17 -11.22 6.53
CA LEU A 372 28.89 -10.55 6.35
C LEU A 372 28.50 -10.55 4.88
N TYR A 373 27.24 -10.88 4.61
CA TYR A 373 26.70 -10.98 3.26
C TYR A 373 25.42 -10.15 3.13
N LEU A 374 25.26 -9.52 1.96
CA LEU A 374 24.01 -8.91 1.52
C LEU A 374 23.25 -9.91 0.66
N TYR A 375 22.00 -10.15 1.01
CA TYR A 375 21.04 -10.92 0.24
C TYR A 375 20.00 -9.95 -0.29
N LYS A 376 20.08 -9.64 -1.59
CA LYS A 376 19.14 -8.72 -2.24
C LYS A 376 17.79 -9.41 -2.39
N GLY A 377 16.74 -8.82 -1.86
CA GLY A 377 15.41 -9.40 -1.93
C GLY A 377 14.67 -9.06 -3.21
N LYS A 378 13.53 -9.72 -3.38
CA LYS A 378 12.54 -9.38 -4.39
C LYS A 378 11.16 -9.66 -3.84
N SER A 379 10.33 -8.64 -3.75
CA SER A 379 8.93 -8.75 -3.32
C SER A 379 8.03 -9.16 -4.47
N ALA A 380 7.02 -9.99 -4.18
CA ALA A 380 5.91 -10.38 -5.08
C ALA A 380 6.28 -10.90 -6.50
N PRO A 381 5.39 -11.66 -7.18
CA PRO A 381 4.28 -12.44 -6.62
C PRO A 381 4.77 -13.65 -5.81
N THR A 382 6.09 -13.90 -5.78
CA THR A 382 6.73 -14.90 -4.92
C THR A 382 8.03 -14.33 -4.41
N PRO A 383 8.19 -14.16 -3.09
CA PRO A 383 9.41 -13.61 -2.53
C PRO A 383 10.61 -14.49 -2.86
N SER A 384 11.77 -13.86 -3.07
CA SER A 384 13.03 -14.56 -3.28
C SER A 384 14.21 -13.69 -2.85
N VAL A 385 15.39 -14.31 -2.76
CA VAL A 385 16.66 -13.59 -2.57
C VAL A 385 17.63 -13.96 -3.68
N ALA A 386 18.43 -12.99 -4.10
CA ALA A 386 19.52 -13.19 -5.05
C ALA A 386 20.70 -13.96 -4.42
N ALA A 387 21.70 -14.31 -5.25
CA ALA A 387 22.95 -14.88 -4.76
C ALA A 387 23.63 -13.91 -3.76
N PRO A 388 24.19 -14.42 -2.65
CA PRO A 388 24.74 -13.58 -1.61
C PRO A 388 25.97 -12.80 -2.09
N VAL A 389 26.01 -11.51 -1.78
CA VAL A 389 27.14 -10.63 -2.06
C VAL A 389 27.96 -10.48 -0.79
N LEU A 390 29.26 -10.80 -0.83
CA LEU A 390 30.15 -10.61 0.31
C LEU A 390 30.39 -9.11 0.54
N ILE A 391 29.99 -8.60 1.72
CA ILE A 391 30.14 -7.19 2.12
C ILE A 391 31.05 -7.00 3.34
N GLY A 392 31.42 -8.10 4.02
CA GLY A 392 32.37 -8.09 5.13
C GLY A 392 33.27 -9.31 5.11
N THR A 393 34.58 -9.11 4.98
CA THR A 393 35.54 -10.19 4.70
C THR A 393 36.05 -10.94 5.94
N GLY A 394 35.90 -10.37 7.13
CA GLY A 394 36.41 -10.94 8.39
C GLY A 394 36.01 -10.12 9.62
N GLY A 395 36.11 -10.73 10.80
CA GLY A 395 35.86 -10.10 12.11
C GLY A 395 34.40 -10.04 12.54
N TRP A 396 33.52 -10.77 11.85
CA TRP A 396 32.08 -10.75 12.09
C TRP A 396 31.58 -11.86 13.02
N ASP A 397 32.38 -12.90 13.29
CA ASP A 397 32.03 -13.98 14.22
C ASP A 397 31.90 -13.52 15.68
N VAL A 398 32.57 -12.44 16.04
CA VAL A 398 32.48 -11.75 17.34
C VAL A 398 31.47 -10.60 17.35
N MET A 399 30.65 -10.46 16.32
CA MET A 399 29.68 -9.38 16.18
C MET A 399 28.25 -9.93 16.27
N SER A 400 27.39 -9.26 17.03
CA SER A 400 25.94 -9.42 16.92
C SER A 400 25.34 -8.22 16.20
N VAL A 401 24.65 -8.46 15.10
CA VAL A 401 24.20 -7.44 14.15
C VAL A 401 22.71 -7.16 14.30
N THR A 402 22.30 -5.91 14.11
CA THR A 402 20.89 -5.51 13.96
C THR A 402 20.80 -4.27 13.06
N ALA A 403 19.62 -3.98 12.52
CA ALA A 403 19.36 -2.81 11.67
C ALA A 403 18.25 -1.97 12.33
N PRO A 404 18.58 -0.82 12.95
CA PRO A 404 17.57 0.06 13.53
C PRO A 404 16.71 0.73 12.45
N GLY A 405 17.28 1.01 11.29
CA GLY A 405 16.71 1.90 10.28
C GLY A 405 17.70 3.02 9.99
N ASP A 406 17.19 4.20 9.66
CA ASP A 406 17.99 5.41 9.46
C ASP A 406 18.30 6.05 10.83
N ALA A 407 19.49 5.75 11.38
CA ALA A 407 19.88 6.18 12.71
C ALA A 407 20.51 7.58 12.71
N ASP A 408 21.07 8.03 11.60
CA ASP A 408 21.72 9.34 11.47
C ASP A 408 20.97 10.35 10.58
N ARG A 409 19.80 9.96 10.06
CA ARG A 409 18.85 10.77 9.28
C ARG A 409 19.38 11.18 7.91
N ASP A 410 20.25 10.39 7.31
CA ASP A 410 20.74 10.60 5.95
C ASP A 410 19.82 10.01 4.86
N GLY A 411 18.75 9.33 5.27
CA GLY A 411 17.77 8.68 4.40
C GLY A 411 18.18 7.29 3.94
N LEU A 412 19.23 6.71 4.50
CA LEU A 412 19.70 5.35 4.24
C LEU A 412 19.52 4.47 5.48
N VAL A 413 19.43 3.16 5.27
CA VAL A 413 19.39 2.23 6.41
C VAL A 413 20.80 1.96 6.93
N ASP A 414 20.94 2.00 8.25
CA ASP A 414 22.18 1.72 8.96
C ASP A 414 22.21 0.34 9.62
N LEU A 415 23.42 -0.12 9.95
CA LEU A 415 23.62 -1.27 10.83
C LEU A 415 24.20 -0.87 12.17
N LEU A 416 23.73 -1.55 13.21
CA LEU A 416 24.39 -1.62 14.50
C LEU A 416 25.02 -3.00 14.68
N ALA A 417 26.28 -3.05 15.10
CA ALA A 417 26.94 -4.30 15.47
C ALA A 417 27.60 -4.19 16.84
N ARG A 418 27.23 -5.10 17.74
CA ARG A 418 27.84 -5.24 19.06
C ARG A 418 29.03 -6.19 18.98
N ASP A 419 30.21 -5.72 19.38
CA ASP A 419 31.34 -6.61 19.65
C ASP A 419 31.08 -7.38 20.95
N THR A 420 30.96 -8.70 20.85
CA THR A 420 30.55 -9.56 21.98
C THR A 420 31.64 -9.73 23.03
N ARG A 421 32.88 -9.29 22.75
CA ARG A 421 34.04 -9.46 23.64
C ARG A 421 34.10 -8.36 24.70
N ASP A 422 33.80 -7.12 24.31
CA ASP A 422 33.90 -5.94 25.17
C ASP A 422 32.56 -5.18 25.33
N GLY A 423 31.55 -5.52 24.52
CA GLY A 423 30.23 -4.88 24.58
C GLY A 423 30.21 -3.48 23.95
N VAL A 424 31.18 -3.13 23.11
CA VAL A 424 31.11 -1.90 22.32
C VAL A 424 30.09 -2.07 21.20
N LEU A 425 29.16 -1.13 21.10
CA LEU A 425 28.16 -1.06 20.04
C LEU A 425 28.67 -0.10 18.96
N TRP A 426 28.73 -0.57 17.73
CA TRP A 426 29.25 0.15 16.57
C TRP A 426 28.13 0.48 15.59
N LEU A 427 28.13 1.70 15.06
CA LEU A 427 27.30 2.13 13.93
C LEU A 427 28.09 2.00 12.63
N TYR A 428 27.48 1.37 11.64
CA TYR A 428 27.95 1.31 10.26
C TYR A 428 26.90 1.99 9.39
N ARG A 429 27.20 3.21 8.93
CA ARG A 429 26.24 4.00 8.12
C ARG A 429 25.98 3.37 6.77
N GLY A 430 24.76 3.46 6.28
CA GLY A 430 24.39 3.04 4.93
C GLY A 430 25.18 3.76 3.83
N ARG A 431 25.20 3.16 2.65
CA ARG A 431 25.68 3.79 1.41
C ARG A 431 24.67 3.56 0.30
N THR A 432 24.70 4.44 -0.70
CA THR A 432 23.81 4.37 -1.86
C THR A 432 24.04 3.16 -2.76
N ASP A 433 25.12 2.41 -2.56
CA ASP A 433 25.43 1.17 -3.29
C ASP A 433 24.97 -0.10 -2.55
N GLY A 434 24.25 0.04 -1.43
CA GLY A 434 23.80 -1.07 -0.59
C GLY A 434 24.87 -1.64 0.34
N THR A 435 26.02 -0.97 0.49
CA THR A 435 27.07 -1.34 1.46
C THR A 435 27.06 -0.43 2.68
N PHE A 436 28.00 -0.64 3.62
CA PHE A 436 28.08 0.14 4.86
C PHE A 436 29.47 0.74 5.09
N SER A 437 29.49 1.92 5.69
CA SER A 437 30.69 2.69 6.04
C SER A 437 31.57 2.04 7.10
N GLY A 438 32.74 2.63 7.34
CA GLY A 438 33.58 2.23 8.46
C GLY A 438 32.88 2.50 9.80
N ARG A 439 33.13 1.64 10.79
CA ARG A 439 32.44 1.71 12.09
C ARG A 439 32.77 2.97 12.88
N THR A 440 31.73 3.59 13.44
CA THR A 440 31.82 4.65 14.47
C THR A 440 31.27 4.12 15.78
N GLN A 441 31.87 4.46 16.92
CA GLN A 441 31.39 3.97 18.21
C GLN A 441 30.03 4.60 18.52
N TYR A 442 29.03 3.76 18.77
CA TYR A 442 27.63 4.15 19.02
C TYR A 442 27.21 3.96 20.48
N GLY A 443 27.87 3.07 21.21
CA GLY A 443 27.59 2.84 22.63
C GLY A 443 28.65 1.96 23.31
N LYS A 444 28.62 1.94 24.65
CA LYS A 444 29.50 1.10 25.50
C LYS A 444 28.64 0.29 26.47
N SER A 445 29.25 -0.69 27.14
CA SER A 445 28.61 -1.49 28.19
C SER A 445 27.44 -2.38 27.73
N TYR A 446 27.27 -2.59 26.42
CA TYR A 446 26.34 -3.57 25.83
C TYR A 446 26.94 -4.98 25.88
N THR A 447 27.55 -5.38 27.00
CA THR A 447 28.13 -6.73 27.13
C THR A 447 27.04 -7.79 27.02
N VAL A 448 27.37 -8.99 26.57
CA VAL A 448 26.38 -10.10 26.46
C VAL A 448 25.73 -10.47 27.81
N THR A 449 26.35 -10.11 28.93
CA THR A 449 25.76 -10.27 30.27
C THR A 449 24.77 -9.15 30.58
N ASN A 450 25.14 -7.90 30.30
CA ASN A 450 24.29 -6.75 30.62
C ASN A 450 23.13 -6.63 29.63
N ARG A 451 23.38 -6.90 28.35
CA ARG A 451 22.42 -6.85 27.25
C ARG A 451 22.51 -8.11 26.40
N PRO A 452 21.89 -9.23 26.82
CA PRO A 452 22.01 -10.50 26.10
C PRO A 452 21.59 -10.42 24.63
N LEU A 453 20.45 -9.78 24.37
CA LEU A 453 19.91 -9.60 23.02
C LEU A 453 19.68 -8.11 22.74
N ILE A 454 19.89 -7.72 21.48
CA ILE A 454 19.62 -6.38 20.95
C ILE A 454 18.82 -6.50 19.66
N ALA A 455 17.88 -5.58 19.43
CA ALA A 455 17.14 -5.44 18.19
C ALA A 455 16.84 -3.97 17.91
N GLY A 456 17.09 -3.52 16.68
CA GLY A 456 16.60 -2.26 16.18
C GLY A 456 15.07 -2.22 16.21
N ALA A 457 14.50 -1.08 16.60
CA ALA A 457 13.06 -0.95 16.86
C ALA A 457 12.34 -0.05 15.85
N SER A 458 12.99 0.31 14.73
CA SER A 458 12.49 1.40 13.86
C SER A 458 12.26 2.67 14.69
N ASP A 459 11.36 3.57 14.30
CA ASP A 459 10.93 4.69 15.12
C ASP A 459 9.76 4.29 16.04
N ALA A 460 10.05 3.48 17.07
CA ALA A 460 9.04 2.93 17.97
C ALA A 460 8.36 3.96 18.87
N ASN A 461 8.93 5.17 18.99
CA ASN A 461 8.35 6.28 19.76
C ASN A 461 7.80 7.44 18.90
N GLY A 462 7.90 7.36 17.57
CA GLY A 462 7.33 8.32 16.63
C GLY A 462 8.03 9.68 16.60
N ASP A 463 9.31 9.75 16.97
CA ASP A 463 10.07 11.00 17.00
C ASP A 463 10.96 11.23 15.76
N GLY A 464 10.86 10.34 14.78
CA GLY A 464 11.56 10.39 13.51
C GLY A 464 13.02 9.94 13.59
N VAL A 465 13.40 9.17 14.61
CA VAL A 465 14.75 8.60 14.77
C VAL A 465 14.64 7.11 15.07
N ALA A 466 15.53 6.31 14.49
CA ALA A 466 15.55 4.88 14.76
C ALA A 466 15.98 4.56 16.22
N ASP A 467 15.21 3.68 16.86
CA ASP A 467 15.30 3.24 18.25
C ASP A 467 15.85 1.81 18.37
N MET A 468 15.96 1.32 19.61
CA MET A 468 16.40 -0.05 19.90
C MET A 468 15.71 -0.63 21.14
N TRP A 469 15.41 -1.93 21.10
CA TRP A 469 15.10 -2.74 22.28
C TRP A 469 16.27 -3.64 22.64
N ALA A 470 16.44 -3.90 23.94
CA ALA A 470 17.41 -4.87 24.41
C ALA A 470 16.91 -5.60 25.66
N THR A 471 17.13 -6.91 25.71
CA THR A 471 16.97 -7.64 26.98
C THR A 471 18.09 -7.22 27.93
N ALA A 472 17.85 -7.30 29.23
CA ALA A 472 18.83 -6.91 30.24
C ALA A 472 19.16 -8.07 31.20
N GLY A 473 20.37 -8.02 31.78
CA GLY A 473 20.85 -9.00 32.76
C GLY A 473 19.98 -9.09 34.03
N ASP A 474 19.20 -8.05 34.31
CA ASP A 474 18.16 -8.01 35.34
C ASP A 474 16.84 -8.72 34.93
N ARG A 475 16.84 -9.40 33.77
CA ARG A 475 15.72 -10.19 33.21
C ARG A 475 14.54 -9.35 32.71
N THR A 476 14.78 -8.06 32.44
CA THR A 476 13.78 -7.12 31.90
C THR A 476 14.01 -6.84 30.41
N LEU A 477 13.07 -6.14 29.77
CA LEU A 477 13.28 -5.50 28.48
C LEU A 477 13.46 -4.00 28.67
N LYS A 478 14.46 -3.44 28.00
CA LYS A 478 14.76 -2.02 27.98
C LYS A 478 14.52 -1.45 26.58
N PHE A 479 13.92 -0.27 26.53
CA PHE A 479 13.79 0.57 25.35
C PHE A 479 14.83 1.67 25.39
N TYR A 480 15.47 1.90 24.24
CA TYR A 480 16.48 2.91 24.01
C TYR A 480 15.98 3.83 22.91
N LYS A 481 15.75 5.08 23.28
CA LYS A 481 15.44 6.13 22.33
C LYS A 481 16.68 6.44 21.47
N GLY A 482 16.49 6.56 20.17
CA GLY A 482 17.50 7.01 19.21
C GLY A 482 17.96 8.44 19.46
N ALA A 483 19.14 8.81 18.96
CA ALA A 483 19.64 10.17 19.00
C ALA A 483 20.35 10.53 17.70
N THR A 484 20.19 11.77 17.24
CA THR A 484 20.67 12.27 15.93
C THR A 484 22.18 12.50 15.84
N SER A 485 22.96 12.16 16.87
CA SER A 485 24.41 12.36 16.84
C SER A 485 25.10 11.16 16.20
N ALA A 486 26.19 11.41 15.47
CA ALA A 486 27.09 10.38 14.92
C ALA A 486 27.63 9.37 15.95
N ASN A 487 27.44 9.67 17.24
CA ASN A 487 27.84 8.85 18.38
C ASN A 487 26.65 8.12 19.02
N GLY A 488 25.43 8.22 18.50
CA GLY A 488 24.24 7.51 19.03
C GLY A 488 23.96 7.79 20.51
N PRO A 489 23.08 7.02 21.16
CA PRO A 489 22.97 7.04 22.61
C PRO A 489 24.20 6.35 23.20
N VAL A 490 25.31 7.09 23.29
CA VAL A 490 26.39 6.83 24.25
C VAL A 490 25.74 6.91 25.64
N ASP A 491 25.29 5.76 26.15
CA ASP A 491 24.75 5.62 27.51
C ASP A 491 23.50 6.49 27.81
N GLY A 492 22.61 6.67 26.82
CA GLY A 492 21.32 7.34 27.04
C GLY A 492 20.43 6.60 28.06
N PRO A 493 19.53 7.30 28.77
CA PRO A 493 18.61 6.65 29.71
C PRO A 493 17.74 5.64 28.97
N SER A 494 17.68 4.42 29.49
CA SER A 494 16.78 3.38 28.99
C SER A 494 15.51 3.32 29.83
N THR A 495 14.36 3.09 29.18
CA THR A 495 13.10 2.85 29.88
C THR A 495 12.84 1.35 30.00
N GLN A 496 12.48 0.87 31.18
CA GLN A 496 12.03 -0.51 31.30
C GLN A 496 10.63 -0.65 30.70
N VAL A 497 10.51 -1.51 29.69
CA VAL A 497 9.25 -1.74 28.95
C VAL A 497 8.76 -3.18 29.05
N GLY A 498 9.52 -4.06 29.70
CA GLY A 498 9.09 -5.42 30.03
C GLY A 498 9.63 -5.85 31.39
N SER A 499 8.75 -6.35 32.27
CA SER A 499 9.07 -6.55 33.70
C SER A 499 9.69 -7.91 34.05
N SER A 500 9.42 -8.96 33.28
CA SER A 500 9.89 -10.32 33.58
C SER A 500 9.82 -11.24 32.35
N GLY A 501 10.38 -12.44 32.44
CA GLY A 501 10.32 -13.47 31.38
C GLY A 501 11.36 -13.34 30.26
N TRP A 502 12.05 -12.20 30.16
CA TRP A 502 12.98 -11.92 29.06
C TRP A 502 14.26 -12.76 29.05
N HIS A 503 14.60 -13.40 30.17
CA HIS A 503 15.72 -14.35 30.24
C HIS A 503 15.46 -15.66 29.48
N GLY A 504 14.20 -16.01 29.24
CA GLY A 504 13.80 -17.17 28.42
C GLY A 504 13.79 -16.87 26.92
N ILE A 505 14.04 -15.64 26.49
CA ILE A 505 14.08 -15.28 25.08
C ILE A 505 15.45 -15.59 24.48
N LYS A 506 15.46 -16.14 23.26
CA LYS A 506 16.66 -16.58 22.53
C LYS A 506 16.92 -15.79 21.24
N SER A 507 15.91 -15.16 20.68
CA SER A 507 16.02 -14.22 19.56
C SER A 507 14.98 -13.13 19.72
N ILE A 508 15.31 -11.90 19.34
CA ILE A 508 14.37 -10.78 19.18
C ILE A 508 14.62 -10.11 17.84
N SER A 509 13.58 -9.49 17.29
CA SER A 509 13.65 -8.54 16.18
C SER A 509 12.67 -7.43 16.40
#